data_AF-A0A2D8XG86-F1
#
_entry.id   AF-A0A2D8XG86-F1
#
_cell.length_a   1.000
_cell.length_b   1.000
_cell.length_c   1.000
_cell.angle_alpha   90.00
_cell.angle_beta   90.00
_cell.angle_gamma   90.00
#
_symmetry.space_group_name_H-M   'P 1'
#
loop_
_entity.id
_entity.type
_entity.pdbx_description
1 polymer ?
#
loop_
_entity_poly.entity_id
_entity_poly.type
_entity_poly.pdbx_seq_one_letter_code
_entity_poly.pdbx_strand_id
1 'polypeptide(L)'
;MKHTLAGFVAVASLVLPLSAVQAASEFSTDQLRSLNNDHTRIVRQAQRVCSVGPFTGVVRRSQNNGCIVGDVERQVRSVEDANMLTFHRALPLRYRYSSERSFGQVERYFH
;
A
#
# COMPACT_ATOMS: atom_id res chain seq x y z
N MET A 1 0.18 -11.31 -62.89
CA MET A 1 0.78 -12.05 -61.75
C MET A 1 2.16 -11.44 -61.52
N LYS A 2 2.58 -10.82 -60.41
CA LYS A 2 2.08 -10.64 -59.03
C LYS A 2 2.64 -9.30 -58.53
N HIS A 3 1.83 -8.54 -57.80
CA HIS A 3 2.27 -7.36 -57.04
C HIS A 3 3.14 -7.81 -55.86
N THR A 4 4.13 -7.01 -55.47
CA THR A 4 4.62 -7.04 -54.09
C THR A 4 5.18 -5.68 -53.70
N LEU A 5 4.34 -4.93 -52.98
CA LEU A 5 4.69 -3.76 -52.20
C LEU A 5 5.64 -4.18 -51.06
N ALA A 6 6.81 -3.56 -50.96
CA ALA A 6 7.64 -3.63 -49.76
C ALA A 6 7.22 -2.50 -48.81
N GLY A 7 6.61 -2.89 -47.70
CA GLY A 7 6.01 -2.02 -46.70
C GLY A 7 7.02 -1.28 -45.84
N PHE A 8 6.58 -0.09 -45.42
CA PHE A 8 7.18 0.77 -44.40
C PHE A 8 7.33 0.04 -43.07
N VAL A 9 8.54 0.04 -42.51
CA VAL A 9 8.76 -0.26 -41.08
C VAL A 9 8.96 1.05 -40.35
N ALA A 10 7.86 1.62 -39.86
CA ALA A 10 7.90 2.70 -38.89
C ALA A 10 8.14 2.07 -37.50
N VAL A 11 9.37 2.18 -37.00
CA VAL A 11 9.69 1.85 -35.60
C VAL A 11 9.11 2.97 -34.74
N ALA A 12 7.89 2.78 -34.27
CA ALA A 12 7.30 3.63 -33.25
C ALA A 12 7.98 3.32 -31.91
N SER A 13 9.04 4.06 -31.59
CA SER A 13 9.60 4.12 -30.25
C SER A 13 8.55 4.72 -29.31
N LEU A 14 7.78 3.84 -28.65
CA LEU A 14 6.92 4.20 -27.53
C LEU A 14 7.80 4.72 -26.40
N VAL A 15 7.97 6.04 -26.37
CA VAL A 15 8.43 6.78 -25.19
C VAL A 15 7.33 6.61 -24.14
N LEU A 16 7.47 5.60 -23.28
CA LEU A 16 6.65 5.48 -22.08
C LEU A 16 6.94 6.74 -21.23
N PRO A 17 5.94 7.57 -20.92
CA PRO A 17 6.14 8.61 -19.93
C PRO A 17 6.31 7.90 -18.58
N LEU A 18 7.55 7.90 -18.07
CA LEU A 18 7.87 7.64 -16.66
C LEU A 18 7.35 8.79 -15.80
N SER A 19 6.05 9.04 -15.88
CA SER A 19 5.33 10.04 -15.09
C SER A 19 4.41 9.33 -14.12
N ALA A 20 4.95 8.39 -13.36
CA ALA A 20 4.40 8.10 -12.04
C ALA A 20 4.92 9.18 -11.07
N VAL A 21 4.70 10.45 -11.42
CA VAL A 21 4.59 11.49 -10.40
C VAL A 21 3.29 11.15 -9.71
N GLN A 22 3.38 10.28 -8.71
CA GLN A 22 2.32 10.11 -7.73
C GLN A 22 2.07 11.50 -7.20
N ALA A 23 1.01 12.15 -7.68
CA ALA A 23 0.47 13.33 -7.06
C ALA A 23 0.37 12.97 -5.59
N ALA A 24 1.24 13.56 -4.77
CA ALA A 24 1.12 13.47 -3.34
C ALA A 24 -0.25 14.08 -3.08
N SER A 25 -1.24 13.23 -2.82
CA SER A 25 -2.57 13.68 -2.47
C SER A 25 -2.38 14.53 -1.23
N GLU A 26 -2.54 15.85 -1.37
CA GLU A 26 -2.51 16.80 -0.27
C GLU A 26 -3.74 16.51 0.60
N PHE A 27 -3.57 15.58 1.52
CA PHE A 27 -4.58 15.26 2.50
C PHE A 27 -4.68 16.41 3.49
N SER A 28 -5.89 16.88 3.79
CA SER A 28 -6.09 17.78 4.93
C SER A 28 -5.70 17.08 6.23
N THR A 29 -5.35 17.84 7.27
CA THR A 29 -5.01 17.27 8.59
C THR A 29 -6.13 16.39 9.14
N ASP A 30 -7.39 16.77 8.95
CA ASP A 30 -8.54 15.97 9.38
C ASP A 30 -8.68 14.67 8.58
N GLN A 31 -8.44 14.73 7.26
CA GLN A 31 -8.45 13.55 6.41
C GLN A 31 -7.29 12.60 6.78
N LEU A 32 -6.08 13.12 6.99
CA LEU A 32 -4.95 12.33 7.48
C LEU A 32 -5.26 11.65 8.81
N ARG A 33 -5.92 12.36 9.72
CA ARG A 33 -6.31 11.81 11.03
C ARG A 33 -7.30 10.67 10.87
N SER A 34 -8.31 10.85 10.02
CA SER A 34 -9.29 9.79 9.71
C SER A 34 -8.60 8.56 9.10
N LEU A 35 -7.82 8.76 8.03
CA LEU A 35 -7.06 7.72 7.36
C LEU A 35 -6.12 6.99 8.33
N ASN A 36 -5.41 7.71 9.19
CA ASN A 36 -4.53 7.10 10.18
C ASN A 36 -5.31 6.24 11.18
N ASN A 37 -6.45 6.70 11.66
CA ASN A 37 -7.27 5.96 12.61
C ASN A 37 -7.81 4.67 11.99
N ASP A 38 -8.35 4.74 10.78
CA ASP A 38 -8.89 3.60 10.06
C ASP A 38 -7.78 2.60 9.69
N HIS A 39 -6.67 3.08 9.17
CA HIS A 39 -5.51 2.23 8.89
C HIS A 39 -4.96 1.57 10.17
N THR A 40 -4.94 2.28 11.30
CA THR A 40 -4.54 1.70 12.60
C THR A 40 -5.51 0.60 13.04
N ARG A 41 -6.82 0.76 12.77
CA ARG A 41 -7.83 -0.28 13.05
C ARG A 41 -7.55 -1.55 12.25
N ILE A 42 -7.21 -1.42 10.96
CA ILE A 42 -6.80 -2.54 10.08
C ILE A 42 -5.56 -3.25 10.67
N VAL A 43 -4.50 -2.49 11.01
CA VAL A 43 -3.27 -3.09 11.59
C VAL A 43 -3.56 -3.82 12.90
N ARG A 44 -4.38 -3.24 13.80
CA ARG A 44 -4.77 -3.90 15.06
C ARG A 44 -5.57 -5.18 14.83
N GLN A 45 -6.44 -5.18 13.83
CA GLN A 45 -7.20 -6.37 13.46
C GLN A 45 -6.26 -7.47 12.94
N ALA A 46 -5.34 -7.13 12.03
CA ALA A 46 -4.34 -8.05 11.53
C ALA A 46 -3.45 -8.62 12.64
N GLN A 47 -3.01 -7.77 13.57
CA GLN A 47 -2.28 -8.23 14.76
C GLN A 47 -3.10 -9.23 15.58
N ARG A 48 -4.38 -8.97 15.86
CA ARG A 48 -5.24 -9.91 16.60
C ARG A 48 -5.37 -11.25 15.88
N VAL A 49 -5.67 -11.24 14.59
CA VAL A 49 -5.83 -12.45 13.76
C VAL A 49 -4.54 -13.24 13.68
N CYS A 50 -3.40 -12.56 13.53
CA CYS A 50 -2.10 -13.23 13.43
C CYS A 50 -1.50 -13.63 14.79
N SER A 51 -2.02 -13.09 15.91
CA SER A 51 -1.60 -13.47 17.26
C SER A 51 -2.21 -14.81 17.70
N VAL A 52 -3.41 -15.13 17.21
CA VAL A 52 -4.00 -16.46 17.33
C VAL A 52 -3.38 -17.34 16.26
N GLY A 53 -2.25 -17.98 16.58
CA GLY A 53 -1.60 -18.93 15.69
C GLY A 53 -2.56 -20.05 15.25
N PRO A 54 -2.23 -20.80 14.18
CA PRO A 54 -2.91 -22.08 13.93
C PRO A 54 -2.87 -22.90 15.22
N PHE A 55 -3.89 -23.72 15.42
CA PHE A 55 -4.29 -24.51 16.60
C PHE A 55 -3.20 -25.40 17.26
N THR A 56 -1.90 -25.21 16.97
CA THR A 56 -0.77 -26.11 17.24
C THR A 56 0.45 -25.46 17.92
N GLY A 57 0.37 -24.20 18.37
CA GLY A 57 1.38 -23.63 19.28
C GLY A 57 2.32 -22.59 18.69
N VAL A 58 3.07 -21.98 19.61
CA VAL A 58 3.94 -20.78 19.50
C VAL A 58 4.40 -20.42 18.09
N VAL A 59 3.83 -19.34 17.55
CA VAL A 59 4.31 -18.75 16.29
C VAL A 59 5.62 -17.99 16.55
N ARG A 60 6.67 -18.29 15.78
CA ARG A 60 7.93 -17.54 15.84
C ARG A 60 7.66 -16.07 15.50
N ARG A 61 8.25 -15.12 16.23
CA ARG A 61 8.10 -13.67 16.04
C ARG A 61 8.26 -13.22 14.56
N SER A 62 9.14 -13.88 13.81
CA SER A 62 9.34 -13.64 12.37
C SER A 62 8.16 -14.07 11.48
N GLN A 63 7.44 -15.13 11.83
CA GLN A 63 6.26 -15.60 11.08
C GLN A 63 5.03 -14.74 11.36
N ASN A 64 4.87 -14.25 12.60
CA ASN A 64 3.83 -13.26 12.93
C ASN A 64 3.96 -11.99 12.08
N ASN A 65 5.18 -11.52 11.84
CA ASN A 65 5.42 -10.35 11.01
C ASN A 65 4.95 -10.56 9.56
N GLY A 66 5.20 -11.73 8.97
CA GLY A 66 4.73 -12.05 7.62
C GLY A 66 3.20 -12.13 7.51
N CYS A 67 2.54 -12.72 8.51
CA CYS A 67 1.08 -12.75 8.58
C CYS A 67 0.48 -11.35 8.66
N ILE A 68 1.00 -10.49 9.56
CA ILE A 68 0.50 -9.13 9.75
C ILE A 68 0.64 -8.33 8.46
N VAL A 69 1.81 -8.39 7.81
CA VAL A 69 2.04 -7.69 6.54
C VAL A 69 1.04 -8.16 5.49
N GLY A 70 0.90 -9.47 5.29
CA GLY A 70 -0.01 -10.02 4.29
C GLY A 70 -1.48 -9.65 4.53
N ASP A 71 -1.93 -9.68 5.78
CA ASP A 71 -3.31 -9.35 6.13
C ASP A 71 -3.61 -7.85 6.00
N VAL A 72 -2.68 -6.98 6.41
CA VAL A 72 -2.82 -5.52 6.22
C VAL A 72 -2.88 -5.18 4.73
N GLU A 73 -1.98 -5.73 3.91
CA GLU A 73 -1.97 -5.49 2.46
C GLU A 73 -3.27 -5.94 1.79
N ARG A 74 -3.81 -7.08 2.21
CA ARG A 74 -5.10 -7.59 1.73
C ARG A 74 -6.24 -6.66 2.14
N GLN A 75 -6.33 -6.30 3.42
CA GLN A 75 -7.42 -5.47 3.93
C GLN A 75 -7.41 -4.06 3.35
N VAL A 76 -6.24 -3.42 3.22
CA VAL A 76 -6.13 -2.11 2.58
C VAL A 76 -6.63 -2.15 1.13
N ARG A 77 -6.35 -3.22 0.39
CA ARG A 77 -6.85 -3.39 -0.98
C ARG A 77 -8.35 -3.69 -1.04
N SER A 78 -8.91 -4.37 -0.04
CA SER A 78 -10.34 -4.73 -0.02
C SER A 78 -11.26 -3.59 0.42
N VAL A 79 -10.74 -2.52 1.03
CA VAL A 79 -11.53 -1.34 1.43
C VAL A 79 -11.97 -0.51 0.21
N GLU A 80 -11.38 -0.74 -0.97
CA GLU A 80 -11.68 -0.02 -2.23
C GLU A 80 -11.58 1.52 -2.13
N ASP A 81 -10.87 2.04 -1.13
CA ASP A 81 -10.59 3.46 -0.95
C ASP A 81 -9.19 3.80 -1.48
N ALA A 82 -9.15 4.58 -2.57
CA ALA A 82 -7.92 5.05 -3.19
C ALA A 82 -7.08 5.93 -2.23
N ASN A 83 -7.72 6.68 -1.33
CA ASN A 83 -7.02 7.51 -0.35
C ASN A 83 -6.35 6.63 0.70
N MET A 84 -7.02 5.59 1.19
CA MET A 84 -6.44 4.60 2.10
C MET A 84 -5.21 3.90 1.48
N LEU A 85 -5.31 3.50 0.21
CA LEU A 85 -4.18 2.88 -0.50
C LEU A 85 -3.00 3.84 -0.68
N THR A 86 -3.28 5.10 -1.01
CA THR A 86 -2.25 6.14 -1.19
C THR A 86 -1.57 6.47 0.14
N PHE A 87 -2.36 6.70 1.19
CA PHE A 87 -1.88 6.88 2.57
C PHE A 87 -0.99 5.72 3.02
N HIS A 88 -1.46 4.48 2.85
CA HIS A 88 -0.70 3.28 3.20
C HIS A 88 0.67 3.20 2.50
N ARG A 89 0.71 3.51 1.20
CA ARG A 89 1.94 3.48 0.39
C ARG A 89 2.91 4.60 0.75
N ALA A 90 2.41 5.77 1.13
CA ALA A 90 3.22 6.90 1.54
C ALA A 90 3.86 6.71 2.93
N LEU A 91 3.28 5.88 3.80
CA LEU A 91 3.87 5.59 5.11
C LEU A 91 5.23 4.88 4.99
N PRO A 92 6.24 5.26 5.81
CA PRO A 92 7.45 4.48 5.98
C PRO A 92 7.15 3.06 6.49
N LEU A 93 7.92 2.06 6.03
CA LEU A 93 7.73 0.65 6.39
C LEU A 93 7.61 0.41 7.90
N ARG A 94 8.41 1.13 8.71
CA ARG A 94 8.38 1.04 10.18
C ARG A 94 7.04 1.42 10.82
N TYR A 95 6.24 2.25 10.15
CA TYR A 95 4.92 2.69 10.64
C TYR A 95 3.76 1.98 9.95
N ARG A 96 3.97 1.53 8.71
CA ARG A 96 2.94 0.91 7.87
C ARG A 96 2.26 -0.31 8.53
N TYR A 97 3.00 -1.09 9.30
CA TYR A 97 2.49 -2.29 9.97
C TYR A 97 2.50 -2.18 11.51
N SER A 98 2.68 -0.97 12.04
CA SER A 98 2.67 -0.72 13.49
C SER A 98 1.36 -0.04 13.92
N SER A 99 0.72 -0.60 14.94
CA SER A 99 -0.49 -0.06 15.56
C SER A 99 -0.22 0.93 16.71
N GLU A 100 1.05 1.08 17.09
CA GLU A 100 1.53 1.91 18.20
C GLU A 100 1.98 3.31 17.73
N ARG A 101 1.95 3.57 16.43
CA ARG A 101 2.33 4.86 15.86
C ARG A 101 1.37 5.98 16.33
N SER A 102 1.92 7.15 16.62
CA SER A 102 1.13 8.34 16.93
C SER A 102 0.78 9.13 15.67
N PHE A 103 -0.29 9.94 15.73
CA PHE A 103 -0.67 10.81 14.61
C PHE A 103 0.47 11.79 14.23
N GLY A 104 1.09 12.46 15.21
CA GLY A 104 2.21 13.38 14.94
C GLY A 104 3.49 12.70 14.41
N GLN A 105 3.64 11.38 14.54
CA GLN A 105 4.69 10.65 13.81
C GLN A 105 4.33 10.49 12.34
N VAL A 106 3.06 10.24 12.03
CA VAL A 106 2.55 10.04 10.68
C VAL A 106 2.45 11.34 9.89
N GLU A 107 1.90 12.38 10.50
CA GLU A 107 1.65 13.70 9.91
C GLU A 107 2.90 14.29 9.22
N ARG A 108 4.08 14.12 9.82
CA ARG A 108 5.38 14.57 9.30
C ARG A 108 5.79 14.02 7.93
N TYR A 109 5.10 13.01 7.40
CA TYR A 109 5.39 12.43 6.09
C TYR A 109 4.45 12.91 4.98
N PHE A 110 3.49 13.78 5.32
CA PHE A 110 2.46 14.28 4.41
C PHE A 110 2.44 15.82 4.33
N HIS A 111 3.49 16.47 4.86
CA HIS A 111 3.71 17.92 4.84
C HIS A 111 5.13 18.24 4.38
#